data_AF-A0A960T3D7-F1
#
_entry.id   AF-A0A960T3D7-F1
#
_cell.length_a   1.000
_cell.length_b   1.000
_cell.length_c   1.000
_cell.angle_alpha   90.00
_cell.angle_beta   90.00
_cell.angle_gamma   90.00
#
_symmetry.space_group_name_H-M   'P 1'
#
loop_
_entity.id
_entity.type
_entity.pdbx_description
1 polymer ?
#
loop_
_entity_poly.entity_id
_entity_poly.type
_entity_poly.pdbx_seq_one_letter_code
_entity_poly.pdbx_strand_id
1 'polypeptide(L)'
;MKTLQAIALSFISLILTCSAGVTDKLVGTWSGTVKVSLNGMTFDEQVNFVFKKSKKTGLKANYTILLPGNPETVGLRKYQKTGKVVGRIQQGDYSFTESGTWTSNRRSITSKTGISGTSLVEVTKFRLLKNGKLRMISSATDGFSGGTRIEGILRRR
;
A
#
# COMPACT_ATOMS: atom_id res chain seq x y z
N MET A 1 -26.29 -8.46 -28.93
CA MET A 1 -25.33 -8.72 -27.83
C MET A 1 -23.92 -8.28 -28.20
N LYS A 2 -23.69 -6.99 -28.50
CA LYS A 2 -22.37 -6.44 -28.88
C LYS A 2 -22.12 -5.05 -28.28
N THR A 3 -22.54 -4.82 -27.03
CA THR A 3 -22.45 -3.51 -26.37
C THR A 3 -22.07 -3.57 -24.88
N LEU A 4 -21.40 -4.64 -24.45
CA LEU A 4 -20.76 -4.69 -23.11
C LEU A 4 -19.23 -4.86 -23.14
N GLN A 5 -18.62 -5.14 -24.31
CA GLN A 5 -17.16 -5.23 -24.44
C GLN A 5 -16.47 -3.90 -24.82
N ALA A 6 -17.23 -2.83 -25.08
CA ALA A 6 -16.70 -1.52 -25.50
C ALA A 6 -16.46 -0.51 -24.35
N ILE A 7 -16.99 -0.77 -23.15
CA ILE A 7 -16.79 0.10 -21.97
C ILE A 7 -15.55 -0.33 -21.16
N ALA A 8 -15.13 -1.60 -21.27
CA ALA A 8 -13.93 -2.10 -20.60
C ALA A 8 -12.62 -1.65 -21.28
N LEU A 9 -12.65 -1.29 -22.57
CA LEU A 9 -11.47 -0.89 -23.34
C LEU A 9 -11.28 0.63 -23.48
N SER A 10 -12.27 1.44 -23.11
CA SER A 10 -12.18 2.92 -23.12
C SER A 10 -11.65 3.52 -21.81
N PHE A 11 -11.51 2.72 -20.74
CA PHE A 11 -10.86 3.14 -19.49
C PHE A 11 -9.36 2.79 -19.40
N ILE A 12 -8.84 1.95 -20.29
CA ILE A 12 -7.42 1.53 -20.26
C ILE A 12 -6.51 2.59 -20.91
N SER A 13 -7.02 3.39 -21.84
CA SER A 13 -6.26 4.44 -22.53
C SER A 13 -6.18 5.79 -21.77
N LEU A 14 -6.98 6.00 -20.71
CA LEU A 14 -6.97 7.24 -19.92
C LEU A 14 -6.19 7.17 -18.60
N ILE A 15 -5.69 5.99 -18.20
CA ILE A 15 -4.82 5.83 -17.03
C ILE A 15 -3.36 6.19 -17.35
N LEU A 16 -2.99 6.28 -18.64
CA LEU A 16 -1.61 6.48 -19.09
C LEU A 16 -1.14 7.95 -19.10
N THR A 17 -1.99 8.93 -18.81
CA THR A 17 -1.66 10.35 -19.09
C THR A 17 -1.55 11.28 -17.89
N CYS A 18 -1.55 10.83 -16.63
CA CYS A 18 -1.36 11.76 -15.49
C CYS A 18 -0.83 11.15 -14.16
N SER A 19 0.28 10.40 -14.17
CA SER A 19 0.94 9.95 -12.92
C SER A 19 2.44 10.31 -12.82
N ALA A 20 2.94 11.31 -13.55
CA ALA A 20 4.35 11.69 -13.47
C ALA A 20 4.79 12.35 -12.14
N GLY A 21 3.88 12.61 -11.19
CA GLY A 21 4.19 13.44 -10.02
C GLY A 21 4.52 12.69 -8.74
N VAL A 22 3.67 11.75 -8.32
CA VAL A 22 3.74 11.22 -6.95
C VAL A 22 4.74 10.08 -6.80
N THR A 23 4.86 9.20 -7.79
CA THR A 23 5.77 8.05 -7.72
C THR A 23 7.21 8.49 -7.54
N ASP A 24 7.61 9.54 -8.25
CA ASP A 24 8.96 10.12 -8.18
C ASP A 24 9.22 10.79 -6.83
N LYS A 25 8.22 11.52 -6.32
CA LYS A 25 8.29 12.18 -5.00
C LYS A 25 8.20 11.22 -3.82
N LEU A 26 7.72 9.99 -4.03
CA LEU A 26 7.71 8.96 -3.00
C LEU A 26 9.05 8.24 -2.90
N VAL A 27 9.88 8.23 -3.95
CA VAL A 27 11.21 7.59 -3.92
C VAL A 27 12.04 8.13 -2.74
N GLY A 28 12.53 7.23 -1.92
CA GLY A 28 13.26 7.53 -0.69
C GLY A 28 12.82 6.64 0.47
N THR A 29 13.39 6.91 1.64
CA THR A 29 13.09 6.23 2.88
C THR A 29 12.13 7.06 3.71
N TRP A 30 11.09 6.44 4.24
CA TRP A 30 10.05 7.07 5.05
C TRP A 30 9.83 6.26 6.30
N SER A 31 9.83 6.90 7.45
CA SER A 31 9.60 6.21 8.72
C SER A 31 8.74 7.03 9.67
N GLY A 32 8.06 6.37 10.58
CA GLY A 32 7.37 7.02 11.68
C GLY A 32 6.58 6.01 12.50
N THR A 33 5.90 6.54 13.51
CA THR A 33 4.94 5.77 14.28
C THR A 33 3.55 5.92 13.65
N VAL A 34 2.85 4.81 13.50
CA VAL A 34 1.43 4.76 13.12
C VAL A 34 0.62 4.26 14.29
N LYS A 35 -0.61 4.74 14.39
CA LYS A 35 -1.59 4.24 15.36
C LYS A 35 -2.45 3.20 14.69
N VAL A 36 -2.56 2.04 15.32
CA VAL A 36 -3.45 0.95 14.94
C VAL A 36 -4.68 0.98 15.83
N SER A 37 -5.84 0.73 15.25
CA SER A 37 -7.12 0.59 15.94
C SER A 37 -7.77 -0.71 15.48
N LEU A 38 -7.98 -1.63 16.42
CA LEU A 38 -8.51 -2.97 16.18
C LEU A 38 -9.35 -3.41 17.38
N ASN A 39 -10.59 -3.83 17.15
CA ASN A 39 -11.47 -4.41 18.18
C ASN A 39 -11.55 -3.57 19.47
N GLY A 40 -11.65 -2.24 19.34
CA GLY A 40 -11.72 -1.32 20.49
C GLY A 40 -10.39 -1.03 21.18
N MET A 41 -9.30 -1.68 20.79
CA MET A 41 -7.96 -1.41 21.28
C MET A 41 -7.21 -0.47 20.32
N THR A 42 -6.34 0.36 20.89
CA THR A 42 -5.41 1.20 20.12
C THR A 42 -3.99 1.04 20.62
N PHE A 43 -3.04 0.88 19.71
CA PHE A 43 -1.62 0.78 20.03
C PHE A 43 -0.79 1.39 18.90
N ASP A 44 0.49 1.60 19.18
CA ASP A 44 1.42 2.25 18.27
C ASP A 44 2.38 1.21 17.65
N GLU A 45 2.64 1.35 16.35
CA GLU A 45 3.62 0.55 15.60
C GLU A 45 4.64 1.46 14.94
N GLN A 46 5.91 1.04 14.91
CA GLN A 46 6.90 1.71 14.08
C GLN A 46 6.88 1.10 12.69
N VAL A 47 6.79 1.96 11.67
CA VAL A 47 6.85 1.54 10.27
C VAL A 47 7.96 2.25 9.54
N ASN A 48 8.60 1.54 8.62
CA ASN A 48 9.58 2.08 7.72
C ASN A 48 9.32 1.56 6.31
N PHE A 49 9.35 2.46 5.34
CA PHE A 49 9.12 2.20 3.92
C PHE A 49 10.30 2.72 3.11
N VAL A 50 10.82 1.89 2.22
CA VAL A 50 11.83 2.28 1.23
C VAL A 50 11.22 2.14 -0.15
N PHE A 51 10.85 3.29 -0.74
CA PHE A 51 10.32 3.34 -2.09
C PHE A 51 11.44 3.55 -3.10
N LYS A 52 11.49 2.71 -4.13
CA LYS A 52 12.45 2.78 -5.25
C LYS A 52 11.71 2.72 -6.58
N LYS A 53 12.20 3.45 -7.59
CA LYS A 53 11.75 3.25 -8.97
C LYS A 53 12.13 1.84 -9.42
N SER A 54 11.22 1.18 -10.13
CA SER A 54 11.53 -0.05 -10.83
C SER A 54 11.46 0.19 -12.32
N LYS A 55 12.60 0.00 -13.02
CA LYS A 55 12.75 0.29 -14.46
C LYS A 55 11.67 -0.39 -15.33
N LYS A 56 11.17 -1.57 -14.91
CA LYS A 56 10.12 -2.33 -15.62
C LYS A 56 8.75 -2.30 -14.94
N THR A 57 8.64 -1.98 -13.64
CA THR A 57 7.43 -2.27 -12.86
C THR A 57 6.87 -1.09 -12.07
N GLY A 58 7.13 0.17 -12.45
CA GLY A 58 6.57 1.33 -11.76
C GLY A 58 7.31 1.64 -10.45
N LEU A 59 6.70 1.35 -9.30
CA LEU A 59 7.26 1.62 -7.96
C LEU A 59 7.46 0.30 -7.20
N LYS A 60 8.56 0.19 -6.45
CA LYS A 60 8.82 -0.90 -5.50
C LYS A 60 8.87 -0.31 -4.10
N ALA A 61 8.20 -0.93 -3.15
CA ALA A 61 8.26 -0.57 -1.73
C ALA A 61 8.73 -1.77 -0.94
N ASN A 62 9.87 -1.66 -0.26
CA ASN A 62 10.17 -2.54 0.86
C ASN A 62 9.62 -1.89 2.11
N TYR A 63 9.06 -2.66 3.04
CA TYR A 63 8.60 -2.13 4.31
C TYR A 63 8.95 -3.04 5.47
N THR A 64 9.11 -2.44 6.63
CA THR A 64 9.27 -3.12 7.91
C THR A 64 8.28 -2.54 8.90
N ILE A 65 7.70 -3.41 9.72
CA ILE A 65 6.75 -3.06 10.77
C ILE A 65 7.24 -3.71 12.06
N LEU A 66 7.37 -2.89 13.10
CA LEU A 66 7.81 -3.30 14.43
C LEU A 66 6.69 -2.99 15.42
N LEU A 67 6.10 -4.05 15.97
CA LEU A 67 5.19 -4.01 17.09
C LEU A 67 5.94 -4.56 18.32
N PRO A 68 6.05 -3.82 19.43
CA PRO A 68 6.74 -4.30 20.63
C PRO A 68 6.21 -5.67 21.07
N GLY A 69 7.12 -6.59 21.41
CA GLY A 69 6.78 -7.95 21.85
C GLY A 69 6.40 -8.93 20.73
N ASN A 70 6.44 -8.52 19.45
CA ASN A 70 6.15 -9.37 18.30
C ASN A 70 7.35 -9.49 17.35
N PRO A 71 7.46 -10.57 16.56
CA PRO A 71 8.45 -10.67 15.48
C PRO A 71 8.31 -9.52 14.49
N GLU A 72 9.43 -9.05 13.95
CA GLU A 72 9.44 -8.07 12.88
C GLU A 72 8.69 -8.61 11.65
N THR A 73 7.83 -7.76 11.08
CA THR A 73 7.19 -8.03 9.80
C THR A 73 7.93 -7.29 8.70
N VAL A 74 8.44 -8.02 7.72
CA VAL A 74 9.12 -7.46 6.54
C VAL A 74 8.29 -7.75 5.31
N GLY A 75 8.11 -6.76 4.44
CA GLY A 75 7.41 -6.98 3.20
C GLY A 75 7.97 -6.25 2.01
N LEU A 76 7.51 -6.69 0.85
CA LEU A 76 7.86 -6.17 -0.45
C LEU A 76 6.59 -6.03 -1.28
N ARG A 77 6.30 -4.81 -1.77
CA ARG A 77 5.26 -4.54 -2.77
C ARG A 77 5.85 -4.01 -4.07
N LYS A 78 5.30 -4.45 -5.19
CA LYS A 78 5.58 -3.95 -6.54
C LYS A 78 4.29 -3.38 -7.14
N TYR A 79 4.28 -2.08 -7.37
CA TYR A 79 3.20 -1.29 -7.96
C TYR A 79 3.42 -1.16 -9.47
N GLN A 80 2.93 -2.13 -10.24
CA GLN A 80 3.14 -2.24 -11.68
C GLN A 80 2.42 -1.14 -12.45
N LYS A 81 3.02 -0.63 -13.54
CA LYS A 81 2.39 0.40 -14.40
C LYS A 81 1.01 0.01 -14.94
N THR A 82 0.71 -1.28 -15.01
CA THR A 82 -0.58 -1.87 -15.39
C THR A 82 -1.70 -1.62 -14.37
N GLY A 83 -1.40 -1.00 -13.22
CA GLY A 83 -2.35 -0.85 -12.12
C GLY A 83 -2.43 -2.08 -11.21
N LYS A 84 -1.56 -3.09 -11.39
CA LYS A 84 -1.49 -4.27 -10.51
C LYS A 84 -0.51 -4.05 -9.35
N VAL A 85 -0.86 -4.56 -8.18
CA VAL A 85 0.06 -4.70 -7.03
C VAL A 85 0.32 -6.18 -6.80
N VAL A 86 1.59 -6.53 -6.62
CA VAL A 86 2.00 -7.86 -6.16
C VAL A 86 3.03 -7.71 -5.06
N GLY A 87 2.95 -8.56 -4.05
CA GLY A 87 3.84 -8.46 -2.90
C GLY A 87 4.03 -9.77 -2.16
N ARG A 88 4.94 -9.71 -1.19
CA ARG A 88 5.23 -10.78 -0.23
C ARG A 88 5.41 -10.16 1.14
N ILE A 89 4.92 -10.85 2.17
CA ILE A 89 5.06 -10.49 3.58
C ILE A 89 5.73 -11.67 4.28
N GLN A 90 6.68 -11.38 5.16
CA GLN A 90 7.30 -12.34 6.05
C GLN A 90 7.11 -11.85 7.49
N GLN A 91 6.65 -12.73 8.37
CA GLN A 91 6.55 -12.47 9.81
C GLN A 91 6.95 -13.74 10.57
N GLY A 92 8.11 -13.72 11.23
CA GLY A 92 8.71 -14.93 11.78
C GLY A 92 8.89 -16.00 10.70
N ASP A 93 8.36 -17.20 10.92
CA ASP A 93 8.40 -18.32 9.95
C ASP A 93 7.28 -18.26 8.89
N TYR A 94 6.29 -17.38 9.06
CA TYR A 94 5.15 -17.30 8.16
C TYR A 94 5.42 -16.40 6.95
N SER A 95 5.05 -16.89 5.76
CA SER A 95 5.17 -16.15 4.51
C SER A 95 3.83 -16.05 3.79
N PHE A 96 3.48 -14.84 3.38
CA PHE A 96 2.24 -14.54 2.69
C PHE A 96 2.50 -13.84 1.36
N THR A 97 1.59 -14.00 0.41
CA THR A 97 1.59 -13.24 -0.84
C THR A 97 0.47 -12.22 -0.84
N GLU A 98 0.74 -11.06 -1.41
CA GLU A 98 -0.24 -9.99 -1.58
C GLU A 98 -0.50 -9.80 -3.06
N SER A 99 -1.77 -9.60 -3.44
CA SER A 99 -2.10 -9.25 -4.82
C SER A 99 -3.32 -8.35 -4.90
N GLY A 100 -3.36 -7.48 -5.89
CA GLY A 100 -4.51 -6.62 -6.11
C GLY A 100 -4.23 -5.50 -7.09
N THR A 101 -4.84 -4.34 -6.85
CA THR A 101 -4.77 -3.19 -7.74
C THR A 101 -4.29 -1.94 -7.03
N TRP A 102 -3.78 -0.99 -7.80
CA TRP A 102 -3.48 0.35 -7.32
C TRP A 102 -3.80 1.40 -8.35
N THR A 103 -4.04 2.60 -7.84
CA THR A 103 -4.15 3.81 -8.63
C THR A 103 -3.28 4.90 -8.02
N SER A 104 -2.93 5.87 -8.84
CA SER A 104 -2.20 7.06 -8.41
C SER A 104 -2.83 8.31 -8.99
N ASN A 105 -2.64 9.40 -8.28
CA ASN A 105 -2.86 10.75 -8.77
C ASN A 105 -1.67 11.64 -8.39
N ARG A 106 -1.77 12.94 -8.63
CA ARG A 106 -0.68 13.90 -8.40
C ARG A 106 -0.11 13.90 -6.96
N ARG A 107 -0.85 13.43 -5.96
CA ARG A 107 -0.46 13.50 -4.54
C ARG A 107 -0.66 12.20 -3.75
N SER A 108 -1.27 11.17 -4.32
CA SER A 108 -1.46 9.92 -3.58
C SER A 108 -1.30 8.67 -4.44
N ILE A 109 -0.90 7.59 -3.76
CA ILE A 109 -1.03 6.21 -4.22
C ILE A 109 -2.07 5.54 -3.33
N THR A 110 -2.99 4.81 -3.93
CA THR A 110 -3.97 3.96 -3.23
C THR A 110 -3.85 2.56 -3.78
N SER A 111 -3.70 1.55 -2.91
CA SER A 111 -3.73 0.14 -3.25
C SER A 111 -4.85 -0.59 -2.52
N LYS A 112 -5.43 -1.58 -3.18
CA LYS A 112 -6.34 -2.57 -2.59
C LYS A 112 -5.75 -3.96 -2.86
N THR A 113 -5.45 -4.71 -1.82
CA THR A 113 -4.74 -6.00 -1.90
C THR A 113 -5.39 -7.06 -1.03
N GLY A 114 -5.52 -8.28 -1.55
CA GLY A 114 -5.84 -9.46 -0.75
C GLY A 114 -4.57 -10.19 -0.31
N ILE A 115 -4.61 -10.84 0.85
CA ILE A 115 -3.49 -11.60 1.43
C ILE A 115 -3.79 -13.11 1.33
N SER A 116 -2.92 -13.87 0.67
CA SER A 116 -3.11 -15.31 0.45
C SER A 116 -3.23 -16.10 1.75
N GLY A 117 -4.08 -17.12 1.77
CA GLY A 117 -4.30 -17.96 2.96
C GLY A 117 -5.15 -17.27 4.04
N THR A 118 -5.71 -16.10 3.74
CA THR A 118 -6.58 -15.33 4.65
C THR A 118 -7.78 -14.78 3.88
N SER A 119 -8.81 -14.32 4.59
CA SER A 119 -9.91 -13.52 4.03
C SER A 119 -9.63 -12.02 4.04
N LEU A 120 -8.41 -11.60 4.41
CA LEU A 120 -8.06 -10.20 4.60
C LEU A 120 -7.95 -9.46 3.28
N VAL A 121 -8.67 -8.34 3.20
CA VAL A 121 -8.51 -7.33 2.16
C VAL A 121 -8.01 -6.05 2.81
N GLU A 122 -6.85 -5.60 2.38
CA GLU A 122 -6.24 -4.35 2.81
C GLU A 122 -6.45 -3.25 1.75
N VAL A 123 -6.78 -2.04 2.20
CA VAL A 123 -6.75 -0.82 1.40
C VAL A 123 -5.76 0.15 2.03
N THR A 124 -4.66 0.44 1.34
CA THR A 124 -3.63 1.37 1.81
C THR A 124 -3.59 2.61 0.93
N LYS A 125 -3.55 3.79 1.56
CA LYS A 125 -3.39 5.08 0.89
C LYS A 125 -2.21 5.85 1.45
N PHE A 126 -1.28 6.19 0.57
CA PHE A 126 -0.17 7.09 0.82
C PHE A 126 -0.46 8.43 0.19
N ARG A 127 -0.42 9.53 0.96
CA ARG A 127 -0.63 10.90 0.46
C ARG A 127 0.55 11.79 0.84
N LEU A 128 1.22 12.34 -0.17
CA LEU A 128 2.27 13.34 0.01
C LEU A 128 1.66 14.67 0.45
N LEU A 129 2.15 15.20 1.57
CA LEU A 129 1.77 16.48 2.12
C LEU A 129 2.77 17.57 1.68
N LYS A 130 2.37 18.84 1.74
CA LYS A 130 3.17 19.98 1.25
C LYS A 130 4.52 20.18 1.97
N ASN A 131 4.69 19.61 3.15
CA ASN A 131 5.86 19.78 4.03
C ASN A 131 6.79 18.55 4.05
N GLY A 132 6.85 17.79 2.95
CA GLY A 132 7.72 16.61 2.86
C GLY A 132 7.34 15.50 3.85
N LYS A 133 6.07 15.46 4.30
CA LYS A 133 5.50 14.39 5.12
C LYS A 133 4.64 13.47 4.26
N LEU A 134 4.54 12.21 4.65
CA LEU A 134 3.73 11.20 3.99
C LEU A 134 2.65 10.71 4.93
N ARG A 135 1.38 11.04 4.66
CA ARG A 135 0.26 10.46 5.41
C ARG A 135 -0.02 9.06 4.90
N MET A 136 -0.04 8.11 5.81
CA MET A 136 -0.44 6.73 5.57
C MET A 136 -1.79 6.49 6.24
N ILE A 137 -2.72 5.90 5.50
CA ILE A 137 -3.97 5.35 6.05
C ILE A 137 -4.10 3.96 5.46
N SER A 138 -4.18 2.94 6.29
CA SER A 138 -4.53 1.58 5.89
C SER A 138 -5.81 1.15 6.58
N SER A 139 -6.58 0.31 5.92
CA SER A 139 -7.67 -0.43 6.55
C SER A 139 -7.62 -1.88 6.09
N ALA A 140 -7.71 -2.81 7.02
CA ALA A 140 -7.85 -4.23 6.71
C ALA A 140 -9.21 -4.70 7.22
N THR A 141 -9.98 -5.36 6.36
CA THR A 141 -11.24 -6.00 6.75
C THR A 141 -11.11 -7.48 6.49
N ASP A 142 -11.39 -8.30 7.50
CA ASP A 142 -11.83 -9.67 7.28
C ASP A 142 -13.36 -9.71 7.23
N GLY A 143 -13.93 -10.81 6.74
CA GLY A 143 -15.39 -10.96 6.64
C GLY A 143 -16.12 -11.15 7.99
N PHE A 144 -15.44 -11.08 9.14
CA PHE A 144 -15.95 -11.61 10.42
C PHE A 144 -15.79 -10.66 11.62
N SER A 145 -14.81 -9.78 11.64
CA SER A 145 -14.44 -8.94 12.79
C SER A 145 -14.21 -7.50 12.34
N GLY A 146 -14.65 -6.54 13.17
CA GLY A 146 -14.60 -5.11 12.85
C GLY A 146 -13.21 -4.69 12.35
N GLY A 147 -13.18 -4.07 11.16
CA GLY A 147 -11.92 -3.87 10.43
C GLY A 147 -10.84 -3.12 11.22
N THR A 148 -9.58 -3.50 10.97
CA THR A 148 -8.39 -2.80 11.44
C THR A 148 -8.26 -1.47 10.71
N ARG A 149 -7.95 -0.40 11.44
CA ARG A 149 -7.52 0.87 10.86
C ARG A 149 -6.11 1.21 11.32
N ILE A 150 -5.27 1.64 10.39
CA ILE A 150 -3.90 2.09 10.64
C ILE A 150 -3.78 3.51 10.10
N GLU A 151 -3.28 4.44 10.90
CA GLU A 151 -3.08 5.81 10.45
C GLU A 151 -1.83 6.44 11.07
N GLY A 152 -1.07 7.17 10.27
CA GLY A 152 0.05 7.95 10.78
C GLY A 152 0.70 8.86 9.75
N ILE A 153 1.69 9.60 10.22
CA ILE A 153 2.48 10.53 9.41
C ILE A 153 3.94 10.07 9.42
N LEU A 154 4.42 9.68 8.25
CA LEU A 154 5.81 9.29 8.05
C LEU A 154 6.63 10.51 7.63
N ARG A 155 7.88 10.52 8.06
CA ARG A 155 8.88 11.53 7.71
C ARG A 155 9.96 10.89 6.86
N ARG A 156 10.48 11.68 5.92
CA ARG A 156 11.61 11.27 5.08
C ARG A 156 12.88 11.18 5.94
N ARG A 157 13.68 10.13 5.74
CA ARG A 157 15.05 9.99 6.27
C ARG A 157 16.07 10.27 5.19
#